data_AF-A0A1Y6C4X1-F1
#
_entry.id   AF-A0A1Y6C4X1-F1
#
_cell.length_a   1.000
_cell.length_b   1.000
_cell.length_c   1.000
_cell.angle_alpha   90.00
_cell.angle_beta   90.00
_cell.angle_gamma   90.00
#
_symmetry.space_group_name_H-M   'P 1'
#
loop_
_entity.id
_entity.type
_entity.pdbx_description
1 polymer ?
#
loop_
_entity_poly.entity_id
_entity_poly.type
_entity_poly.pdbx_seq_one_letter_code
_entity_poly.pdbx_strand_id
1 'polypeptide(L)'
;MSLPSKRIQIVIDLARRKLDAAATELQLKQQALKQERDKLGDLSDYYQHYSELFANKVMGVRARDVANSRLFLQQMTQAIKAQEQQLLFAEKTVVTAQQLWHGCYLKVQSLIDLQQRYVTEEQHDLEKKEQRLVEEWLTSRQPRQG
;
A
#
# COMPACT_ATOMS: atom_id res chain seq x y z
N MET A 1 4.46 -31.21 -21.16
CA MET A 1 3.66 -30.06 -20.72
C MET A 1 4.01 -29.74 -19.26
N SER A 2 4.15 -28.47 -18.87
CA SER A 2 4.42 -28.12 -17.46
C SER A 2 3.15 -28.28 -16.60
N LEU A 3 3.31 -28.76 -15.37
CA LEU A 3 2.23 -28.90 -14.38
C LEU A 3 1.46 -27.57 -14.19
N PRO A 4 0.12 -27.58 -14.07
CA PRO A 4 -0.70 -26.42 -13.72
C PRO A 4 -0.14 -25.59 -12.54
N SER A 5 0.32 -26.24 -11.47
CA SER A 5 0.96 -25.64 -10.29
C SER A 5 2.21 -24.81 -10.62
N LYS A 6 3.01 -25.26 -11.60
CA LYS A 6 4.21 -24.54 -12.07
C LYS A 6 3.86 -23.34 -12.95
N ARG A 7 2.76 -23.41 -13.70
CA ARG A 7 2.31 -22.29 -14.55
C ARG A 7 1.75 -21.15 -13.72
N ILE A 8 0.96 -21.46 -12.69
CA ILE A 8 0.38 -20.45 -11.82
C ILE A 8 1.45 -19.76 -10.96
N GLN A 9 2.58 -20.42 -10.64
CA GLN A 9 3.70 -19.78 -9.95
C GLN A 9 4.19 -18.51 -10.66
N ILE A 10 4.28 -18.53 -11.99
CA ILE A 10 4.70 -17.35 -12.78
C ILE A 10 3.70 -16.18 -12.59
N VAL A 11 2.41 -16.49 -12.49
CA VAL A 11 1.35 -15.50 -12.26
C VAL A 11 1.42 -14.96 -10.83
N ILE A 12 1.72 -15.82 -9.85
CA ILE A 12 1.97 -15.42 -8.46
C ILE A 12 3.16 -14.47 -8.39
N ASP A 13 4.26 -14.79 -9.06
CA ASP A 13 5.47 -13.95 -9.06
C ASP A 13 5.18 -12.57 -9.66
N LEU A 14 4.42 -12.51 -10.75
CA LEU A 14 3.97 -11.24 -11.33
C LEU A 14 3.06 -10.46 -10.38
N ALA A 15 2.14 -11.15 -9.69
CA ALA A 15 1.26 -10.53 -8.70
C ALA A 15 2.03 -9.99 -7.49
N ARG A 16 3.07 -10.70 -7.03
CA ARG A 16 3.98 -10.24 -5.96
C ARG A 16 4.72 -8.97 -6.36
N ARG A 17 5.26 -8.90 -7.58
CA ARG A 17 5.90 -7.67 -8.09
C ARG A 17 4.95 -6.47 -8.09
N LYS A 18 3.66 -6.68 -8.42
CA LYS A 18 2.64 -5.63 -8.33
C LYS A 18 2.34 -5.22 -6.89
N LEU A 19 2.29 -6.18 -5.97
CA LEU A 19 2.14 -5.91 -4.54
C LEU A 19 3.32 -5.07 -4.01
N ASP A 20 4.54 -5.41 -4.37
CA ASP A 20 5.75 -4.67 -3.96
C ASP A 20 5.75 -3.24 -4.51
N ALA A 21 5.33 -3.06 -5.76
CA ALA A 21 5.16 -1.74 -6.36
C ALA A 21 4.09 -0.91 -5.62
N ALA A 22 2.94 -1.51 -5.31
CA ALA A 22 1.88 -0.85 -4.55
C ALA A 22 2.31 -0.52 -3.11
N ALA A 23 3.12 -1.37 -2.47
CA ALA A 23 3.68 -1.11 -1.15
C ALA A 23 4.65 0.08 -1.18
N THR A 24 5.50 0.14 -2.20
CA THR A 24 6.42 1.28 -2.44
C THR A 24 5.63 2.57 -2.65
N GLU A 25 4.59 2.54 -3.46
CA GLU A 25 3.72 3.70 -3.67
C GLU A 25 3.04 4.15 -2.38
N LEU A 26 2.47 3.23 -1.61
CA LEU A 26 1.86 3.54 -0.31
C LEU A 26 2.85 4.21 0.64
N GLN A 27 4.08 3.70 0.73
CA GLN A 27 5.13 4.30 1.54
C GLN A 27 5.45 5.74 1.10
N LEU A 28 5.57 5.99 -0.20
CA LEU A 28 5.80 7.33 -0.73
C LEU A 28 4.65 8.29 -0.39
N LYS A 29 3.40 7.84 -0.50
CA LYS A 29 2.23 8.66 -0.12
C LYS A 29 2.19 8.95 1.38
N GLN A 30 2.51 7.96 2.22
CA GLN A 30 2.59 8.15 3.66
C GLN A 30 3.69 9.15 4.05
N GLN A 31 4.84 9.10 3.38
CA GLN A 31 5.92 10.07 3.60
C GLN A 31 5.50 11.48 3.19
N ALA A 32 4.84 11.63 2.04
CA ALA A 32 4.29 12.91 1.60
C ALA A 32 3.27 13.45 2.62
N LEU A 33 2.34 12.61 3.09
CA LEU A 33 1.38 12.99 4.12
C LEU A 33 2.08 13.49 5.39
N LYS A 34 3.13 12.80 5.84
CA LYS A 34 3.92 13.23 7.00
C LYS A 34 4.53 14.61 6.76
N GLN A 35 5.15 14.83 5.60
CA GLN A 35 5.75 16.13 5.24
C GLN A 35 4.71 17.27 5.23
N GLU A 36 3.51 17.03 4.70
CA GLU A 36 2.46 18.05 4.69
C GLU A 36 1.92 18.35 6.10
N ARG A 37 1.92 17.37 7.01
CA ARG A 37 1.59 17.58 8.44
C ARG A 37 2.67 18.39 9.15
N ASP A 38 3.93 18.03 8.94
CA ASP A 38 5.07 18.73 9.56
C ASP A 38 5.07 20.22 9.12
N LYS A 39 4.89 20.50 7.82
CA LYS A 39 4.76 21.87 7.30
C LYS A 39 3.59 22.65 7.92
N LEU A 40 2.44 22.00 8.12
CA LEU A 40 1.28 22.65 8.74
C LEU A 40 1.55 22.98 10.21
N GLY A 41 2.25 22.08 10.92
CA GLY A 41 2.74 22.31 12.27
C GLY A 41 3.66 23.54 12.33
N ASP A 42 4.70 23.56 11.50
CA ASP A 42 5.64 24.68 11.43
C ASP A 42 4.95 26.03 11.15
N LEU A 43 3.99 26.05 10.22
CA LEU A 43 3.21 27.27 9.91
C LEU A 43 2.35 27.72 11.08
N SER A 44 1.75 26.77 11.81
CA SER A 44 0.89 27.04 12.96
C SER A 44 1.70 27.57 14.15
N ASP A 45 2.84 26.94 14.43
CA ASP A 45 3.77 27.35 15.49
C ASP A 45 4.33 28.75 15.22
N TYR A 46 4.75 29.01 13.97
CA TYR A 46 5.23 30.33 13.58
C TYR A 46 4.13 31.40 13.70
N TYR A 47 2.90 31.08 13.28
CA TYR A 47 1.77 32.00 13.42
C TYR A 47 1.49 32.34 14.88
N GLN A 48 1.46 31.34 15.76
CA GLN A 48 1.24 31.54 17.19
C GLN A 48 2.35 32.38 17.82
N HIS A 49 3.61 32.01 17.58
CA HIS A 49 4.76 32.75 18.12
C HIS A 49 4.75 34.21 17.68
N TYR A 50 4.48 34.47 16.40
CA TYR A 50 4.43 35.82 15.87
C TYR A 50 3.26 36.64 16.43
N SER A 51 2.09 36.02 16.60
CA SER A 51 0.92 36.65 17.22
C SER A 51 1.19 37.07 18.68
N GLU A 52 1.84 36.20 19.46
CA GLU A 52 2.23 36.49 20.84
C GLU A 52 3.27 37.63 20.92
N LEU A 53 4.31 37.59 20.07
CA LEU A 53 5.29 38.67 19.97
C LEU A 53 4.65 40.01 19.61
N PHE A 54 3.66 40.01 18.72
CA PHE A 54 2.94 41.22 18.33
C PHE A 54 2.09 41.75 19.48
N ALA A 55 1.32 40.89 20.17
CA ALA A 55 0.50 41.28 21.31
C ALA A 55 1.33 41.90 22.46
N ASN A 56 2.53 41.36 22.69
CA ASN A 56 3.42 41.85 23.75
C ASN A 56 4.17 43.15 23.39
N LYS A 57 4.28 43.50 22.11
CA LYS A 57 5.01 44.70 21.65
C LYS A 57 4.17 45.98 21.59
N VAL A 58 2.87 45.95 21.88
CA VAL A 58 1.91 47.03 21.55
C VAL A 58 2.23 48.42 22.16
N MET A 59 3.05 48.52 23.22
CA MET A 59 3.47 49.83 23.74
C MET A 59 4.60 50.46 22.92
N GLY A 60 4.29 51.53 22.18
CA GLY A 60 5.28 52.37 21.47
C GLY A 60 5.50 52.07 19.98
N VAL A 61 4.67 51.22 19.37
CA VAL A 61 4.82 50.78 17.97
C VAL A 61 4.26 51.81 17.00
N ARG A 62 4.99 52.10 15.90
CA ARG A 62 4.51 53.02 14.85
C ARG A 62 3.37 52.36 14.07
N ALA A 63 2.38 53.15 13.64
CA ALA A 63 1.23 52.65 12.88
C ALA A 63 1.61 51.84 11.61
N ARG A 64 2.76 52.15 11.00
CA ARG A 64 3.33 51.40 9.86
C ARG A 64 3.72 49.96 10.23
N ASP A 65 4.30 49.76 11.40
CA ASP A 65 4.76 48.43 11.84
C ASP A 65 3.54 47.54 12.17
N VAL A 66 2.48 48.14 12.72
CA VAL A 66 1.18 47.48 12.93
C VAL A 66 0.56 47.02 11.60
N ALA A 67 0.58 47.86 10.57
CA ALA A 67 0.02 47.52 9.26
C ALA A 67 0.79 46.36 8.59
N ASN A 68 2.12 46.37 8.66
CA ASN A 68 2.96 45.32 8.10
C ASN A 68 2.75 43.97 8.81
N SER A 69 2.68 43.96 10.14
CA SER A 69 2.42 42.75 10.92
C SER A 69 1.04 42.15 10.61
N ARG A 70 0.01 42.98 10.42
CA ARG A 70 -1.33 42.52 10.02
C ARG A 70 -1.34 41.87 8.64
N LEU A 71 -0.66 42.47 7.66
CA LEU A 71 -0.55 41.92 6.31
C LEU A 71 0.16 40.56 6.33
N PHE A 72 1.25 40.46 7.07
CA PHE A 72 2.00 39.22 7.21
C PHE A 72 1.17 38.11 7.87
N LEU A 73 0.45 38.41 8.95
CA LEU A 73 -0.48 37.46 9.58
C LEU A 73 -1.56 36.98 8.61
N GLN A 74 -2.12 37.89 7.79
CA GLN A 74 -3.09 37.51 6.75
C GLN A 74 -2.50 36.56 5.71
N GLN A 75 -1.26 36.79 5.27
CA GLN A 75 -0.55 35.90 4.34
C GLN A 75 -0.32 34.52 4.96
N MET A 76 0.07 34.47 6.25
CA MET A 76 0.22 33.18 6.95
C MET A 76 -1.09 32.43 7.08
N THR A 77 -2.20 33.10 7.43
CA THR A 77 -3.52 32.46 7.47
C THR A 77 -3.91 31.89 6.10
N GLN A 78 -3.60 32.58 5.01
CA GLN A 78 -3.84 32.07 3.66
C GLN A 78 -2.96 30.85 3.35
N ALA A 79 -1.69 30.89 3.74
CA ALA A 79 -0.76 29.77 3.58
C ALA A 79 -1.21 28.53 4.38
N ILE A 80 -1.64 28.70 5.63
CA ILE A 80 -2.19 27.64 6.47
C ILE A 80 -3.40 27.00 5.80
N LYS A 81 -4.36 27.81 5.33
CA LYS A 81 -5.53 27.29 4.61
C LYS A 81 -5.17 26.52 3.35
N ALA A 82 -4.20 27.00 2.58
CA ALA A 82 -3.71 26.29 1.40
C ALA A 82 -3.04 24.96 1.79
N GLN A 83 -2.25 24.96 2.87
CA GLN A 83 -1.58 23.79 3.40
C GLN A 83 -2.57 22.74 3.92
N GLU A 84 -3.66 23.15 4.57
CA GLU A 84 -4.75 22.26 4.98
C GLU A 84 -5.39 21.55 3.78
N GLN A 85 -5.57 22.25 2.64
CA GLN A 85 -6.07 21.61 1.41
C GLN A 85 -5.08 20.60 0.84
N GLN A 86 -3.77 20.89 0.87
CA GLN A 86 -2.74 19.93 0.46
C GLN A 86 -2.73 18.70 1.38
N LEU A 87 -2.90 18.90 2.69
CA LEU A 87 -3.00 17.83 3.65
C LEU A 87 -4.19 16.90 3.35
N LEU A 88 -5.38 17.47 3.12
CA LEU A 88 -6.57 16.71 2.75
C LEU A 88 -6.38 15.92 1.45
N PHE A 89 -5.67 16.49 0.47
CA PHE A 89 -5.33 15.78 -0.75
C PHE A 89 -4.37 14.62 -0.47
N ALA A 90 -3.30 14.85 0.30
CA ALA A 90 -2.35 13.82 0.68
C ALA A 90 -3.03 12.66 1.42
N GLU A 91 -3.93 12.95 2.36
CA GLU A 91 -4.71 11.94 3.09
C GLU A 91 -5.55 11.07 2.14
N LYS A 92 -6.25 11.68 1.19
CA LYS A 92 -7.01 10.95 0.17
C LYS A 92 -6.11 10.03 -0.65
N THR A 93 -4.93 10.51 -1.06
CA THR A 93 -4.01 9.69 -1.86
C THR A 93 -3.43 8.50 -1.09
N VAL A 94 -3.20 8.64 0.23
CA VAL A 94 -2.81 7.52 1.09
C VAL A 94 -3.90 6.46 1.14
N VAL A 95 -5.16 6.88 1.33
CA VAL A 95 -6.31 5.95 1.34
C VAL A 95 -6.41 5.18 0.03
N THR A 96 -6.29 5.86 -1.11
CA THR A 96 -6.32 5.21 -2.42
C THR A 96 -5.16 4.22 -2.60
N ALA A 97 -3.93 4.61 -2.23
CA ALA A 97 -2.77 3.72 -2.30
C ALA A 97 -2.91 2.50 -1.38
N GLN A 98 -3.51 2.69 -0.19
CA GLN A 98 -3.77 1.60 0.75
C GLN A 98 -4.80 0.60 0.20
N GLN A 99 -5.86 1.10 -0.44
CA GLN A 99 -6.85 0.24 -1.11
C GLN A 99 -6.21 -0.56 -2.25
N LEU A 100 -5.36 0.08 -3.07
CA LEU A 100 -4.64 -0.60 -4.15
C LEU A 100 -3.73 -1.70 -3.60
N TRP A 101 -2.91 -1.39 -2.60
CA TRP A 101 -2.04 -2.36 -1.93
C TRP A 101 -2.83 -3.54 -1.37
N HIS A 102 -3.95 -3.26 -0.68
CA HIS A 102 -4.80 -4.30 -0.13
C HIS A 102 -5.41 -5.19 -1.21
N GLY A 103 -5.86 -4.61 -2.32
CA GLY A 103 -6.35 -5.37 -3.48
C GLY A 103 -5.28 -6.28 -4.09
N CYS A 104 -4.05 -5.79 -4.23
CA CYS A 104 -2.91 -6.61 -4.68
C CYS A 104 -2.62 -7.75 -3.70
N TYR A 105 -2.68 -7.47 -2.39
CA TYR A 105 -2.43 -8.47 -1.34
C TYR A 105 -3.45 -9.60 -1.41
N LEU A 106 -4.75 -9.27 -1.45
CA LEU A 106 -5.82 -10.26 -1.58
C LEU A 106 -5.68 -11.09 -2.86
N LYS A 107 -5.27 -10.46 -3.97
CA LYS A 107 -5.04 -11.17 -5.24
C LYS A 107 -3.91 -12.18 -5.12
N VAL A 108 -2.81 -11.82 -4.47
CA VAL A 108 -1.68 -12.75 -4.22
C VAL A 108 -2.15 -13.93 -3.35
N GLN A 109 -2.88 -13.68 -2.26
CA GLN A 109 -3.40 -14.74 -1.39
C GLN A 109 -4.30 -15.71 -2.16
N SER A 110 -5.25 -15.19 -2.93
CA SER A 110 -6.15 -16.01 -3.76
C SER A 110 -5.41 -16.88 -4.78
N LEU A 111 -4.30 -16.40 -5.35
CA LEU A 111 -3.50 -17.18 -6.30
C LEU A 111 -2.69 -18.28 -5.61
N ILE A 112 -2.18 -18.02 -4.41
CA ILE A 112 -1.49 -19.02 -3.58
C ILE A 112 -2.45 -20.15 -3.21
N ASP A 113 -3.67 -19.80 -2.77
CA ASP A 113 -4.70 -20.79 -2.46
C ASP A 113 -5.04 -21.66 -3.68
N LEU A 114 -5.15 -21.04 -4.86
CA LEU A 114 -5.39 -21.76 -6.11
C LEU A 114 -4.23 -22.68 -6.49
N GLN A 115 -2.99 -22.24 -6.29
CA GLN A 115 -1.81 -23.08 -6.50
C GLN A 115 -1.82 -24.30 -5.60
N GLN A 116 -2.15 -24.13 -4.31
CA GLN A 116 -2.20 -25.24 -3.38
C GLN A 116 -3.23 -26.29 -3.82
N ARG A 117 -4.38 -25.88 -4.35
CA ARG A 117 -5.38 -26.80 -4.92
C ARG A 117 -4.82 -27.57 -6.11
N TYR A 118 -4.12 -26.91 -7.03
CA TYR A 118 -3.47 -27.59 -8.15
C TYR A 118 -2.42 -28.60 -7.70
N VAL A 119 -1.63 -28.28 -6.68
CA VAL A 119 -0.65 -29.23 -6.12
C VAL A 119 -1.36 -30.47 -5.57
N THR A 120 -2.43 -30.29 -4.81
CA THR A 120 -3.22 -31.41 -4.26
C THR A 120 -3.84 -32.27 -5.37
N GLU A 121 -4.43 -31.65 -6.40
CA GLU A 121 -5.02 -32.37 -7.54
C GLU A 121 -3.97 -33.15 -8.33
N GLU A 122 -2.80 -32.56 -8.57
CA GLU A 122 -1.70 -33.19 -9.27
C GLU A 122 -1.13 -34.40 -8.50
N GLN A 123 -1.05 -34.31 -7.17
CA GLN A 123 -0.62 -35.43 -6.31
C GLN A 123 -1.62 -36.59 -6.38
N HIS A 124 -2.91 -36.30 -6.22
CA HIS A 124 -3.96 -37.31 -6.29
C HIS A 124 -4.04 -37.98 -7.68
N ASP A 125 -3.85 -37.23 -8.76
CA ASP A 125 -3.78 -37.78 -10.11
C ASP A 125 -2.56 -38.68 -10.33
N LEU A 126 -1.43 -38.37 -9.67
CA LEU A 126 -0.23 -39.20 -9.70
C LEU A 126 -0.47 -40.51 -8.92
N GLU A 127 -1.00 -40.43 -7.70
CA GLU A 127 -1.34 -41.60 -6.87
C GLU A 127 -2.28 -42.55 -7.61
N LYS A 128 -3.32 -42.01 -8.28
CA LYS A 128 -4.25 -42.81 -9.10
C LYS A 128 -3.59 -43.48 -10.31
N LYS A 129 -2.52 -42.90 -10.87
CA LYS A 129 -1.77 -43.51 -11.97
C LYS A 129 -0.87 -44.61 -11.44
N GLU A 130 -0.20 -44.38 -10.32
CA GLU A 130 0.65 -45.37 -9.66
C GLU A 130 -0.16 -46.61 -9.22
N GLN A 131 -1.32 -46.40 -8.60
CA GLN A 131 -2.23 -47.50 -8.22
C GLN A 131 -2.63 -48.35 -9.43
N ARG A 132 -3.03 -47.72 -10.55
CA ARG A 132 -3.38 -48.42 -11.79
C ARG A 132 -2.22 -49.23 -12.37
N LEU A 133 -1.00 -48.68 -12.36
CA LEU A 133 0.18 -49.41 -12.84
C LEU A 133 0.50 -50.64 -11.97
N VAL A 134 0.31 -50.53 -10.64
CA VAL A 134 0.48 -51.65 -9.72
C VAL A 134 -0.58 -52.72 -9.97
N GLU A 135 -1.85 -52.34 -10.13
CA GLU A 135 -2.95 -53.26 -10.46
C GLU A 135 -2.68 -54.00 -11.78
N GLU A 136 -2.34 -53.28 -12.85
CA GLU A 136 -2.00 -53.87 -14.16
C GLU A 136 -0.84 -54.86 -14.06
N TRP A 137 0.22 -54.50 -13.31
CA TRP A 137 1.36 -55.37 -13.10
C TRP A 137 0.99 -56.65 -12.35
N LEU A 138 0.16 -56.55 -11.30
CA LEU A 138 -0.35 -57.72 -10.56
C LEU A 138 -1.20 -58.63 -11.44
N THR A 139 -2.13 -58.08 -12.23
CA THR A 139 -2.97 -58.85 -13.16
C THR A 139 -2.13 -59.54 -14.25
N SER A 140 -1.10 -58.87 -14.78
CA SER A 140 -0.21 -59.45 -15.79
C SER A 140 0.65 -60.62 -15.28
N ARG A 141 0.87 -60.70 -13.97
CA ARG A 141 1.65 -61.77 -13.31
C ARG A 141 0.82 -62.97 -12.87
N GLN A 142 -0.51 -62.91 -12.93
CA GLN A 142 -1.32 -64.11 -12.72
C GLN A 142 -1.11 -65.06 -13.91
N PRO A 143 -0.49 -66.25 -13.71
CA PRO A 143 -0.45 -67.24 -14.77
C PRO A 143 -1.88 -67.64 -15.10
N ARG A 144 -2.21 -67.71 -16.39
CA ARG A 144 -3.44 -68.37 -16.86
C ARG A 144 -3.37 -69.82 -16.40
N GLN A 145 -3.90 -70.11 -15.21
CA GLN A 145 -4.15 -71.48 -14.81
C GLN A 145 -5.31 -71.97 -15.68
N GLY A 146 -4.99 -72.90 -16.58
CA GLY A 146 -5.97 -73.68 -17.33
C GLY A 146 -6.59 -74.77 -16.46
#